data_AF-A0A2M7UIK1-F1
#
_entry.id   AF-A0A2M7UIK1-F1
#
_cell.length_a   1.000
_cell.length_b   1.000
_cell.length_c   1.000
_cell.angle_alpha   90.00
_cell.angle_beta   90.00
_cell.angle_gamma   90.00
#
_symmetry.space_group_name_H-M   'P 1'
#
loop_
_entity.id
_entity.type
_entity.pdbx_description
1 polymer ?
#
loop_
_entity_poly.entity_id
_entity_poly.type
_entity_poly.pdbx_seq_one_letter_code
_entity_poly.pdbx_strand_id
1 'polypeptide(L)'
;MDDDYQFEDAETTVNNDSSVEKEGEDASTSAFSEGGAYSPGRNNGGQYADELFSKKINAKFRTFYVDLKQSSNGKFVKISEKSHGRKSTIMMDAEDISEMINALQEVQGKL
;
A
#
# COMPACT_ATOMS: atom_id res chain seq x y z
N MET A 1 4.55 43.14 -42.86
CA MET A 1 4.32 42.40 -44.11
C MET A 1 4.46 40.93 -43.76
N ASP A 2 3.69 40.47 -42.77
CA ASP A 2 2.22 40.23 -42.82
C ASP A 2 2.03 38.96 -43.65
N ASP A 3 1.98 37.81 -42.99
CA ASP A 3 0.74 37.10 -42.59
C ASP A 3 0.50 35.96 -43.59
N ASP A 4 0.69 34.72 -43.13
CA ASP A 4 -0.29 33.63 -43.28
C ASP A 4 0.33 32.31 -42.80
N TYR A 5 0.10 31.98 -41.53
CA TYR A 5 0.14 30.60 -41.09
C TYR A 5 -1.30 30.08 -41.07
N GLN A 6 -1.72 29.55 -42.22
CA GLN A 6 -2.96 28.80 -42.40
C GLN A 6 -2.89 27.52 -41.54
N PHE A 7 -3.78 27.39 -40.56
CA PHE A 7 -4.04 26.11 -39.88
C PHE A 7 -5.21 25.46 -40.60
N GLU A 8 -4.93 24.54 -41.52
CA GLU A 8 -5.94 23.66 -42.12
C GLU A 8 -6.10 22.37 -41.31
N ASP A 9 -7.35 22.18 -40.86
CA ASP A 9 -8.10 20.95 -40.65
C ASP A 9 -7.49 19.78 -39.85
N ALA A 10 -8.06 19.59 -38.66
CA ALA A 10 -7.94 18.36 -37.89
C ALA A 10 -8.73 17.23 -38.57
N GLU A 11 -8.04 16.32 -39.26
CA GLU A 11 -8.63 15.03 -39.62
C GLU A 11 -8.60 14.06 -38.44
N THR A 12 -9.81 13.62 -38.06
CA THR A 12 -10.05 12.52 -37.14
C THR A 12 -9.70 11.20 -37.84
N THR A 13 -8.68 10.49 -37.38
CA THR A 13 -8.52 9.08 -37.76
C THR A 13 -9.19 8.19 -36.72
N VAL A 14 -10.39 7.72 -37.07
CA VAL A 14 -11.01 6.54 -36.45
C VAL A 14 -10.20 5.33 -36.88
N ASN A 15 -9.47 4.71 -35.95
CA ASN A 15 -8.92 3.38 -36.15
C ASN A 15 -9.66 2.41 -35.23
N ASN A 16 -10.64 1.75 -35.83
CA ASN A 16 -11.20 0.52 -35.31
C ASN A 16 -10.56 -0.61 -36.11
N ASP A 17 -9.57 -1.30 -35.54
CA ASP A 17 -9.22 -2.64 -36.01
C ASP A 17 -8.70 -3.52 -34.86
N SER A 18 -9.59 -4.44 -34.48
CA SER A 18 -9.36 -5.82 -34.04
C SER A 18 -8.00 -6.17 -33.43
N SER A 19 -8.01 -6.55 -32.15
CA SER A 19 -7.08 -7.56 -31.64
C SER A 19 -7.61 -8.26 -30.39
N VAL A 20 -8.11 -9.47 -30.64
CA VAL A 20 -7.91 -10.69 -29.86
C VAL A 20 -8.52 -10.72 -28.45
N GLU A 21 -9.60 -11.49 -28.38
CA GLU A 21 -10.15 -12.08 -27.17
C GLU A 21 -9.07 -12.88 -26.42
N LYS A 22 -8.93 -12.61 -25.12
CA LYS A 22 -8.40 -13.58 -24.17
C LYS A 22 -9.41 -13.76 -23.06
N GLU A 23 -10.24 -14.78 -23.24
CA GLU A 23 -10.85 -15.51 -22.12
C GLU A 23 -9.72 -16.03 -21.21
N GLY A 24 -9.90 -15.87 -19.90
CA GLY A 24 -8.89 -16.20 -18.92
C GLY A 24 -9.39 -16.05 -17.49
N GLU A 25 -10.27 -16.98 -17.11
CA GLU A 25 -10.36 -17.58 -15.77
C GLU A 25 -10.85 -16.69 -14.60
N ASP A 26 -12.15 -16.81 -14.35
CA ASP A 26 -12.72 -16.81 -13.00
C ASP A 26 -11.82 -17.62 -12.05
N ALA A 27 -11.24 -16.94 -11.07
CA ALA A 27 -10.98 -17.54 -9.77
C ALA A 27 -11.05 -16.45 -8.70
N SER A 28 -12.29 -16.18 -8.27
CA SER A 28 -12.55 -15.53 -6.98
C SER A 28 -12.01 -16.44 -5.87
N THR A 29 -10.77 -16.22 -5.42
CA THR A 29 -10.25 -16.89 -4.22
C THR A 29 -10.25 -15.91 -3.06
N SER A 30 -11.43 -15.75 -2.47
CA SER A 30 -11.57 -15.40 -1.07
C SER A 30 -10.97 -16.54 -0.24
N ALA A 31 -9.71 -16.42 0.13
CA ALA A 31 -9.08 -17.32 1.08
C ALA A 31 -8.33 -16.49 2.12
N PHE A 32 -9.03 -16.18 3.21
CA PHE A 32 -8.40 -15.98 4.50
C PHE A 32 -7.57 -17.23 4.80
N SER A 33 -6.25 -17.12 4.65
CA SER A 33 -5.30 -18.17 5.06
C SER A 33 -4.55 -17.69 6.29
N GLU A 34 -5.00 -18.25 7.41
CA GLU A 34 -4.35 -18.24 8.70
C GLU A 34 -2.89 -18.72 8.57
N GLY A 35 -1.95 -17.91 9.05
CA GLY A 35 -0.54 -18.29 9.19
C GLY A 35 0.31 -18.25 7.91
N GLY A 36 0.83 -17.06 7.57
CA GLY A 36 1.85 -16.94 6.53
C GLY A 36 2.54 -15.58 6.55
N ALA A 37 3.87 -15.56 6.58
CA ALA A 37 4.67 -14.35 6.55
C ALA A 37 4.32 -13.49 5.32
N TYR A 38 3.77 -12.29 5.55
CA TYR A 38 3.47 -11.30 4.52
C TYR A 38 4.73 -10.96 3.72
N SER A 39 4.86 -11.52 2.52
CA SER A 39 5.86 -11.05 1.55
C SER A 39 5.42 -9.69 1.02
N PRO A 40 6.18 -8.59 1.26
CA PRO A 40 5.81 -7.31 0.70
C PRO A 40 6.16 -7.34 -0.78
N GLY A 41 5.14 -7.55 -1.61
CA GLY A 41 5.15 -7.15 -3.01
C GLY A 41 5.67 -5.71 -3.12
N ARG A 42 6.43 -5.50 -4.20
CA ARG A 42 7.08 -4.24 -4.58
C ARG A 42 6.22 -3.02 -4.26
N ASN A 43 6.87 -1.97 -3.75
CA ASN A 43 6.37 -0.61 -3.64
C ASN A 43 5.61 -0.19 -4.91
N ASN A 44 4.31 -0.44 -4.94
CA ASN A 44 3.33 0.15 -5.85
C ASN A 44 2.12 0.44 -4.97
N GLY A 45 1.94 1.72 -4.65
CA GLY A 45 0.93 2.18 -3.70
C GLY A 45 -0.46 2.21 -4.31
N GLY A 46 -1.46 2.05 -3.44
CA GLY A 46 -2.88 2.32 -3.67
C GLY A 46 -3.58 1.16 -4.36
N GLN A 47 -4.55 0.49 -3.76
CA GLN A 47 -5.82 1.11 -3.39
C GLN A 47 -6.62 0.32 -2.33
N TYR A 48 -6.02 -0.65 -1.62
CA TYR A 48 -6.81 -1.44 -0.67
C TYR A 48 -7.03 -0.76 0.69
N ALA A 49 -6.27 0.30 0.99
CA ALA A 49 -6.43 1.02 2.25
C ALA A 49 -5.93 2.47 2.18
N ASP A 50 -6.73 3.40 2.70
CA ASP A 50 -6.39 4.80 2.88
C ASP A 50 -5.43 4.96 4.05
N GLU A 51 -4.36 5.74 3.85
CA GLU A 51 -3.44 6.07 4.93
C GLU A 51 -4.00 7.22 5.76
N LEU A 52 -4.26 6.95 7.04
CA LEU A 52 -4.81 7.94 7.97
C LEU A 52 -3.70 8.68 8.73
N PHE A 53 -2.63 7.97 9.06
CA PHE A 53 -1.49 8.52 9.78
C PHE A 53 -0.24 7.68 9.53
N SER A 54 0.93 8.33 9.51
CA SER A 54 2.22 7.65 9.46
C SER A 54 3.22 8.34 10.38
N LYS A 55 3.98 7.54 11.13
CA LYS A 55 5.10 7.98 11.95
C LYS A 55 6.36 7.20 11.61
N LYS A 56 7.44 7.95 11.32
CA LYS A 56 8.78 7.41 11.16
C LYS A 56 9.61 7.63 12.42
N ILE A 57 10.29 6.59 12.88
CA ILE A 57 11.24 6.64 14.01
C ILE A 57 12.61 6.20 13.49
N ASN A 58 13.59 7.11 13.50
CA ASN A 58 14.96 6.78 13.13
C ASN A 58 15.74 6.38 14.39
N ALA A 59 16.23 5.14 14.42
CA ALA A 59 17.20 4.67 15.41
C ALA A 59 18.57 4.49 14.75
N LYS A 60 19.61 4.25 15.56
CA LYS A 60 21.01 4.22 15.10
C LYS A 60 21.26 3.27 13.90
N PHE A 61 20.67 2.07 13.94
CA PHE A 61 20.93 1.02 12.92
C PHE A 61 19.67 0.52 12.22
N ARG A 62 18.52 1.15 12.50
CA ARG A 62 17.22 0.73 11.98
C ARG A 62 16.24 1.88 11.93
N THR A 63 15.25 1.76 11.06
CA THR A 63 14.13 2.71 10.95
C THR A 63 12.84 1.96 11.19
N PHE A 64 11.99 2.50 12.05
CA PHE A 64 10.63 2.00 12.24
C PHE A 64 9.62 2.92 11.55
N TYR A 65 8.57 2.32 11.01
CA TYR A 65 7.41 2.97 10.44
C TYR A 65 6.17 2.44 11.15
N VAL A 66 5.32 3.33 11.61
CA VAL A 66 4.04 3.01 12.25
C VAL A 66 2.96 3.73 11.46
N ASP A 67 2.18 2.97 10.70
CA ASP A 67 1.16 3.49 9.80
C ASP A 67 -0.22 3.04 10.28
N LEU A 68 -1.14 3.99 10.52
CA LEU A 68 -2.56 3.71 10.72
C LEU A 68 -3.26 3.83 9.36
N LYS A 69 -3.97 2.78 8.96
CA LYS A 69 -4.66 2.70 7.67
C LYS A 69 -6.11 2.26 7.85
N GLN A 70 -6.95 2.57 6.86
CA GLN A 70 -8.36 2.20 6.80
C GLN A 70 -8.60 1.37 5.52
N SER A 71 -9.06 0.14 5.66
CA SER A 71 -9.55 -0.69 4.55
C SER A 71 -11.08 -0.83 4.59
N SER A 72 -11.64 -1.62 3.67
CA SER A 72 -13.05 -2.03 3.71
C SER A 72 -13.42 -2.79 4.99
N ASN A 73 -12.45 -3.45 5.65
CA ASN A 73 -12.67 -4.30 6.81
C ASN A 73 -12.45 -3.57 8.14
N GLY A 74 -12.17 -2.26 8.09
CA GLY A 74 -11.92 -1.45 9.29
C GLY A 74 -10.52 -0.83 9.30
N LYS A 75 -10.13 -0.34 10.49
CA LYS A 75 -8.82 0.27 10.71
C LYS A 75 -7.83 -0.78 11.17
N PHE A 76 -6.60 -0.64 10.72
CA PHE A 76 -5.49 -1.48 11.15
C PHE A 76 -4.21 -0.66 11.24
N VAL A 77 -3.25 -1.14 12.04
CA VAL A 77 -1.93 -0.55 12.15
C VAL A 77 -0.92 -1.49 11.51
N LYS A 78 -0.05 -0.91 10.68
CA LYS A 78 1.09 -1.57 10.07
C LYS A 78 2.37 -1.04 10.70
N ILE A 79 3.15 -1.94 11.28
CA ILE A 79 4.45 -1.61 11.88
C ILE A 79 5.53 -2.28 11.04
N SER A 80 6.47 -1.50 10.51
CA SER A 80 7.61 -2.01 9.74
C SER A 80 8.94 -1.63 10.36
N GLU A 81 9.84 -2.58 10.49
CA GLU A 81 11.27 -2.34 10.76
C GLU A 81 12.06 -2.47 9.46
N LYS A 82 12.93 -1.50 9.16
CA LYS A 82 13.91 -1.56 8.08
C LYS A 82 15.32 -1.51 8.66
N SER A 83 16.13 -2.53 8.38
CA SER A 83 17.50 -2.67 8.87
C SER A 83 18.37 -3.39 7.85
N HIS A 84 19.54 -2.85 7.51
CA HIS A 84 20.55 -3.47 6.63
C HIS A 84 19.97 -4.08 5.34
N GLY A 85 19.08 -3.35 4.66
CA GLY A 85 18.42 -3.80 3.42
C GLY A 85 17.29 -4.81 3.61
N ARG A 86 17.06 -5.33 4.83
CA ARG A 86 15.93 -6.19 5.18
C ARG A 86 14.78 -5.36 5.73
N LYS A 87 13.55 -5.80 5.47
CA LYS A 87 12.32 -5.22 6.02
C LYS A 87 11.52 -6.32 6.71
N SER A 88 11.17 -6.11 7.98
CA SER A 88 10.20 -6.92 8.72
C SER A 88 8.92 -6.10 8.89
N THR A 89 7.75 -6.74 8.88
CA THR A 89 6.47 -6.04 8.99
C THR A 89 5.45 -6.90 9.70
N ILE A 90 4.72 -6.28 10.63
CA ILE A 90 3.53 -6.83 11.27
C ILE A 90 2.34 -5.91 10.99
N MET A 91 1.15 -6.49 11.00
CA MET A 91 -0.11 -5.78 10.89
C MET A 91 -1.03 -6.32 11.99
N MET A 92 -1.83 -5.45 12.59
CA MET A 92 -2.80 -5.79 13.61
C MET A 92 -4.03 -4.89 13.47
N ASP A 93 -5.19 -5.42 13.84
CA ASP A 93 -6.43 -4.66 13.79
C ASP A 93 -6.42 -3.55 14.85
N ALA A 94 -7.17 -2.48 14.60
CA ALA A 94 -7.17 -1.33 15.49
C ALA A 94 -7.74 -1.65 16.89
N GLU A 95 -8.54 -2.71 17.01
CA GLU A 95 -9.09 -3.16 18.30
C GLU A 95 -8.02 -3.74 19.24
N ASP A 96 -6.98 -4.40 18.71
CA ASP A 96 -5.89 -4.99 19.49
C ASP A 96 -4.84 -3.96 19.95
N ILE A 97 -4.88 -2.74 19.41
CA ILE A 97 -3.86 -1.72 19.65
C ILE A 97 -3.81 -1.29 21.12
N SER A 98 -4.95 -1.27 21.82
CA SER A 98 -4.96 -0.90 23.22
C SER A 98 -4.14 -1.86 24.08
N GLU A 99 -4.20 -3.16 23.80
CA GLU A 99 -3.43 -4.17 24.51
C GLU A 99 -1.93 -4.04 24.20
N MET A 100 -1.58 -3.82 22.93
CA MET A 100 -0.20 -3.56 22.51
C MET A 100 0.38 -2.32 23.22
N ILE A 101 -0.39 -1.23 23.35
CA ILE A 101 0.05 -0.02 24.07
C ILE A 101 0.32 -0.33 25.54
N ASN A 102 -0.59 -1.03 26.22
CA ASN A 102 -0.42 -1.42 27.61
C ASN A 102 0.86 -2.25 27.80
N ALA A 103 1.09 -3.23 26.93
CA ALA A 103 2.31 -4.06 26.97
C ALA A 103 3.58 -3.22 26.78
N LEU A 104 3.59 -2.28 25.82
CA LEU A 104 4.74 -1.40 25.59
C LEU A 104 4.99 -0.45 26.78
N GLN A 105 3.93 0.05 27.44
CA GLN A 105 4.04 0.88 28.64
C GLN A 105 4.60 0.09 29.83
N GLU A 106 4.17 -1.16 30.03
CA GLU A 106 4.74 -2.03 31.06
C GLU A 106 6.22 -2.32 30.82
N VAL A 107 6.62 -2.55 29.56
CA VAL A 107 8.04 -2.69 29.20
C VAL A 107 8.79 -1.40 29.49
N GLN A 108 8.24 -0.24 29.13
CA GLN A 108 8.86 1.05 29.39
C GLN A 108 9.10 1.30 30.89
N GLY A 109 8.16 0.93 31.75
CA GLY A 109 8.30 1.07 33.21
C GLY A 109 9.38 0.17 33.83
N LYS A 110 9.91 -0.81 33.08
CA LYS A 110 10.96 -1.73 33.52
C LYS A 110 12.36 -1.37 32.98
N LEU A 111 12.46 -0.38 32.10
CA LEU A 111 13.73 0.16 31.60
C LEU A 111 14.29 1.19 32.59
#